data_AF-A0A9P6QNE2-F1
#
_entry.id   AF-A0A9P6QNE2-F1
#
_cell.length_a   1.000
_cell.length_b   1.000
_cell.length_c   1.000
_cell.angle_alpha   90.00
_cell.angle_beta   90.00
_cell.angle_gamma   90.00
#
_symmetry.space_group_name_H-M   'P 1'
#
loop_
_entity.id
_entity.type
_entity.pdbx_description
1 polymer ?
#
loop_
_entity_poly.entity_id
_entity_poly.type
_entity_poly.pdbx_seq_one_letter_code
_entity_poly.pdbx_strand_id
1 'polypeptide(L)'
;MPSFQSTTESTTPVNSIYEPISVSKTRPIYPQENYYIEQPAAPGAYLGPIDASLPNADKVPLLFQPFTIKDLTIPNRIVVAPMCMYSSLDGFFTNFHLASIGSFAINGAGLIIQEATAVLPNGRITPGCAGLWDDAQVFKLKEIVDFVHVQGGKVGIQLAHAG
;
A
#
# COMPACT_ATOMS: atom_id res chain seq x y z
N MET A 1 62.91 -27.68 34.37
CA MET A 1 62.27 -28.70 33.50
C MET A 1 60.76 -28.57 33.66
N PRO A 2 59.92 -28.60 32.61
CA PRO A 2 60.15 -28.52 31.17
C PRO A 2 59.52 -27.27 30.52
N SER A 3 59.92 -27.02 29.28
CA SER A 3 59.46 -26.01 28.33
C SER A 3 58.09 -26.33 27.72
N PHE A 4 57.25 -25.32 27.50
CA PHE A 4 56.16 -25.36 26.52
C PHE A 4 56.40 -24.27 25.46
N GLN A 5 56.61 -24.71 24.22
CA GLN A 5 56.83 -23.86 23.05
C GLN A 5 55.51 -23.24 22.62
N SER A 6 55.49 -21.91 22.47
CA SER A 6 54.42 -21.19 21.78
C SER A 6 54.64 -21.37 20.28
N THR A 7 53.70 -22.06 19.62
CA THR A 7 53.62 -22.14 18.16
C THR A 7 53.23 -20.77 17.61
N THR A 8 54.06 -20.23 16.73
CA THR A 8 53.83 -19.00 15.98
C THR A 8 52.85 -19.28 14.84
N GLU A 9 51.61 -18.80 14.95
CA GLU A 9 50.72 -18.72 13.79
C GLU A 9 51.11 -17.53 12.92
N SER A 10 51.68 -17.86 11.77
CA SER A 10 51.91 -17.00 10.63
C SER A 10 50.57 -16.42 10.14
N THR A 11 50.29 -15.17 10.47
CA THR A 11 49.20 -14.40 9.88
C THR A 11 49.62 -13.97 8.47
N THR A 12 49.29 -14.81 7.49
CA THR A 12 49.26 -14.37 6.10
C THR A 12 48.15 -13.31 5.97
N PRO A 13 48.41 -12.14 5.36
CA PRO A 13 47.37 -11.15 5.15
C PRO A 13 46.37 -11.70 4.14
N VAL A 14 45.13 -11.88 4.56
CA VAL A 14 44.01 -12.14 3.65
C VAL A 14 43.80 -10.86 2.84
N ASN A 15 44.28 -10.84 1.59
CA ASN A 15 43.98 -9.76 0.66
C ASN A 15 42.46 -9.70 0.48
N SER A 16 41.86 -8.62 1.01
CA SER A 16 40.47 -8.26 0.77
C SER A 16 40.27 -8.05 -0.74
N ILE A 17 39.55 -8.96 -1.38
CA ILE A 17 39.12 -8.89 -2.78
C ILE A 17 38.02 -7.85 -3.02
N TYR A 18 37.68 -7.06 -2.00
CA TYR A 18 36.74 -5.95 -2.11
C TYR A 18 37.53 -4.67 -2.35
N GLU A 19 37.55 -4.21 -3.60
CA GLU A 19 37.79 -2.79 -3.85
C GLU A 19 36.72 -1.98 -3.14
N PRO A 20 37.08 -0.88 -2.44
CA PRO A 20 36.08 -0.04 -1.81
C PRO A 20 35.19 0.55 -2.91
N ILE A 21 33.93 0.14 -2.93
CA ILE A 21 32.90 0.75 -3.77
C ILE A 21 32.92 2.24 -3.44
N SER A 22 33.31 3.07 -4.41
CA SER A 22 33.20 4.52 -4.28
C SER A 22 31.71 4.88 -4.21
N VAL A 23 31.18 5.00 -2.99
CA VAL A 23 29.80 5.42 -2.78
C VAL A 23 29.73 6.88 -3.21
N SER A 24 29.17 7.15 -4.40
CA SER A 24 28.85 8.51 -4.80
C SER A 24 27.96 9.12 -3.72
N LYS A 25 28.42 10.22 -3.09
CA LYS A 25 27.74 10.92 -1.98
C LYS A 25 26.35 11.48 -2.34
N THR A 26 25.93 11.32 -3.59
CA THR A 26 24.59 11.62 -4.07
C THR A 26 23.79 10.33 -4.09
N ARG A 27 22.85 10.18 -3.14
CA ARG A 27 21.77 9.19 -3.27
C ARG A 27 21.12 9.43 -4.63
N PRO A 28 20.98 8.41 -5.51
CA PRO A 28 20.24 8.59 -6.75
C PRO A 28 18.87 9.17 -6.41
N ILE A 29 18.59 10.37 -6.93
CA ILE A 29 17.28 10.99 -6.83
C ILE A 29 16.41 10.24 -7.82
N TYR A 30 15.75 9.19 -7.33
CA TYR A 30 14.68 8.57 -8.09
C TYR A 30 13.55 9.59 -8.19
N PRO A 31 13.09 9.95 -9.40
CA PRO A 31 11.87 10.72 -9.54
C PRO A 31 10.79 9.97 -8.77
N GLN A 32 10.28 10.57 -7.68
CA GLN A 32 9.27 9.97 -6.81
C GLN A 32 7.98 9.63 -7.56
N GLU A 33 7.82 10.19 -8.75
CA GLU A 33 6.64 10.09 -9.60
C GLU A 33 6.47 8.70 -10.22
N ASN A 34 7.53 7.88 -10.35
CA ASN A 34 7.45 6.57 -11.00
C ASN A 34 8.36 5.52 -10.34
N TYR A 35 8.21 5.26 -9.04
CA TYR A 35 8.78 4.05 -8.42
C TYR A 35 7.89 2.82 -8.69
N TYR A 36 7.45 2.67 -9.94
CA TYR A 36 6.80 1.46 -10.39
C TYR A 36 7.81 0.69 -11.21
N ILE A 37 8.24 -0.46 -10.68
CA ILE A 37 8.85 -1.47 -11.53
C ILE A 37 7.77 -1.85 -12.54
N GLU A 38 8.06 -1.79 -13.84
CA GLU A 38 7.16 -2.31 -14.86
C GLU A 38 6.91 -3.79 -14.55
N GLN A 39 5.72 -4.10 -14.03
CA GLN A 39 5.32 -5.46 -13.75
C GLN A 39 4.69 -6.06 -15.01
N PRO A 40 4.95 -7.35 -15.32
CA PRO A 40 4.37 -8.02 -16.48
C PRO A 40 2.84 -8.09 -16.44
N ALA A 41 2.23 -7.86 -15.27
CA ALA A 41 0.80 -7.72 -15.10
C ALA A 41 0.49 -6.67 -14.02
N ALA A 42 -0.63 -5.96 -14.17
CA ALA A 42 -1.08 -5.01 -13.16
C ALA A 42 -1.45 -5.73 -11.84
N PRO A 43 -1.24 -5.10 -10.68
CA PRO A 43 -1.76 -5.61 -9.41
C PRO A 43 -3.26 -5.92 -9.49
N GLY A 44 -3.66 -7.07 -8.95
CA GLY A 44 -5.05 -7.54 -9.01
C GLY A 44 -5.46 -8.13 -10.37
N ALA A 45 -4.54 -8.30 -11.32
CA ALA A 45 -4.81 -9.03 -12.56
C ALA A 45 -4.79 -10.56 -12.33
N TYR A 46 -5.60 -11.26 -13.11
CA TYR A 46 -5.57 -12.72 -13.15
C TYR A 46 -4.38 -13.19 -14.01
N LEU A 47 -3.47 -13.97 -13.42
CA LEU A 47 -2.28 -14.50 -14.10
C LEU A 47 -2.49 -15.89 -14.72
N GLY A 48 -3.72 -16.41 -14.69
CA GLY A 48 -3.97 -17.83 -14.94
C GLY A 48 -3.89 -18.65 -13.66
N PRO A 49 -4.34 -19.91 -13.71
CA PRO A 49 -4.17 -20.82 -12.59
C PRO A 49 -2.70 -21.24 -12.45
N ILE A 50 -2.30 -21.61 -11.23
CA ILE A 50 -0.98 -22.22 -10.96
C ILE A 50 -0.86 -23.57 -11.71
N ASP A 51 -1.99 -24.25 -11.90
CA ASP A 51 -2.10 -25.48 -12.67
C ASP A 51 -3.04 -25.28 -13.88
N ALA A 52 -2.47 -25.31 -15.08
CA ALA A 52 -3.18 -25.15 -16.34
C ALA A 52 -4.14 -26.31 -16.66
N SER A 53 -4.12 -27.41 -15.90
CA SER A 53 -5.05 -28.54 -16.05
C SER A 53 -6.42 -28.29 -15.40
N LEU A 54 -6.55 -27.23 -14.60
CA LEU A 54 -7.81 -26.90 -13.94
C LEU A 54 -8.90 -26.51 -14.97
N PRO A 55 -10.18 -26.89 -14.72
CA PRO A 55 -11.27 -26.54 -15.62
C PRO A 55 -11.43 -25.01 -15.71
N ASN A 56 -11.58 -24.49 -16.94
CA ASN A 56 -11.63 -23.07 -17.28
C ASN A 56 -10.33 -22.28 -17.01
N ALA A 57 -9.16 -22.93 -17.01
CA ALA A 57 -7.85 -22.29 -16.90
C ALA A 57 -7.61 -21.16 -17.92
N ASP A 58 -8.28 -21.22 -19.06
CA ASP A 58 -8.24 -20.27 -20.16
C ASP A 58 -9.08 -19.00 -19.92
N LYS A 59 -9.97 -19.00 -18.93
CA LYS A 59 -10.93 -17.90 -18.69
C LYS A 59 -10.56 -17.09 -17.46
N VAL A 60 -10.51 -15.77 -17.64
CA VAL A 60 -10.40 -14.82 -16.53
C VAL A 60 -11.65 -14.91 -15.64
N PRO A 61 -11.54 -15.25 -14.34
CA PRO A 61 -12.68 -15.31 -13.44
C PRO A 61 -13.41 -13.97 -13.33
N LEU A 62 -14.73 -14.01 -13.11
CA LEU A 62 -15.57 -12.81 -13.00
C LEU A 62 -15.05 -11.79 -11.98
N LEU A 63 -14.43 -12.27 -10.90
CA LEU A 63 -13.85 -11.44 -9.84
C LEU A 63 -12.78 -10.46 -10.36
N PHE A 64 -12.01 -10.86 -11.36
CA PHE A 64 -10.90 -10.08 -11.93
C PHE A 64 -11.28 -9.31 -13.20
N GLN A 65 -12.55 -9.37 -13.61
CA GLN A 65 -13.03 -8.61 -14.76
C GLN A 65 -13.52 -7.22 -14.32
N PRO A 66 -13.30 -6.18 -15.15
CA PRO A 66 -13.84 -4.86 -14.88
C PRO A 66 -15.36 -4.85 -14.77
N PHE A 67 -15.88 -3.89 -14.03
CA PHE A 67 -17.33 -3.63 -13.99
C PHE A 67 -17.60 -2.13 -13.86
N THR A 68 -18.76 -1.70 -14.39
CA THR A 68 -19.13 -0.29 -14.42
C THR A 68 -20.39 -0.07 -13.60
N ILE A 69 -20.35 0.92 -12.70
CA ILE A 69 -21.53 1.45 -11.99
C ILE A 69 -21.72 2.89 -12.46
N LYS A 70 -22.85 3.19 -13.10
CA LYS A 70 -23.11 4.49 -13.74
C LYS A 70 -21.97 4.86 -14.70
N ASP A 71 -21.23 5.91 -14.40
CA ASP A 71 -20.09 6.47 -15.13
C ASP A 71 -18.72 6.02 -14.56
N LEU A 72 -18.71 5.22 -13.49
CA LEU A 72 -17.49 4.74 -12.85
C LEU A 72 -17.17 3.30 -13.26
N THR A 73 -16.08 3.13 -14.01
CA THR A 73 -15.49 1.81 -14.29
C THR A 73 -14.44 1.44 -13.23
N ILE A 74 -14.61 0.26 -12.64
CA ILE A 74 -13.75 -0.32 -11.60
C ILE A 74 -12.97 -1.48 -12.25
N PRO A 75 -11.65 -1.60 -12.04
CA PRO A 75 -10.79 -2.53 -12.79
C PRO A 75 -11.04 -4.01 -12.46
N ASN A 76 -11.58 -4.31 -11.28
CA ASN A 76 -11.97 -5.65 -10.85
C ASN A 76 -13.10 -5.57 -9.80
N ARG A 77 -13.64 -6.71 -9.37
CA ARG A 77 -14.75 -6.78 -8.42
C ARG A 77 -14.28 -6.99 -6.97
N ILE A 78 -13.02 -6.70 -6.68
CA ILE A 78 -12.46 -6.76 -5.33
C ILE A 78 -12.74 -5.42 -4.66
N VAL A 79 -13.63 -5.41 -3.67
CA VAL A 79 -14.05 -4.22 -2.94
C VAL A 79 -13.63 -4.32 -1.49
N VAL A 80 -12.92 -3.30 -1.00
CA VAL A 80 -12.61 -3.17 0.43
C VAL A 80 -13.77 -2.45 1.11
N ALA A 81 -14.41 -3.14 2.05
CA ALA A 81 -15.51 -2.60 2.85
C ALA A 81 -15.02 -1.46 3.77
N PRO A 82 -15.91 -0.55 4.20
CA PRO A 82 -15.56 0.48 5.17
C PRO A 82 -15.21 -0.18 6.52
N MET A 83 -14.00 0.08 7.01
CA MET A 83 -13.49 -0.48 8.27
C MET A 83 -12.97 0.65 9.15
N CYS A 84 -13.63 0.90 10.29
CA CYS A 84 -13.21 1.92 11.25
C CYS A 84 -11.85 1.57 11.85
N MET A 85 -10.88 2.46 11.70
CA MET A 85 -9.51 2.28 12.20
C MET A 85 -9.25 3.00 13.52
N TYR A 86 -10.17 3.89 13.92
CA TYR A 86 -10.10 4.66 15.17
C TYR A 86 -8.76 5.40 15.36
N SER A 87 -8.15 5.82 14.25
CA SER A 87 -6.78 6.37 14.20
C SER A 87 -6.74 7.82 13.75
N SER A 88 -7.87 8.52 13.84
CA SER A 88 -7.99 9.96 13.59
C SER A 88 -7.77 10.77 14.87
N LEU A 89 -7.24 11.98 14.69
CA LEU A 89 -7.17 12.99 15.74
C LEU A 89 -8.12 14.12 15.37
N ASP A 90 -9.13 14.39 16.19
CA ASP A 90 -10.16 15.42 15.93
C ASP A 90 -10.84 15.30 14.56
N GLY A 91 -11.04 14.07 14.09
CA GLY A 91 -11.64 13.76 12.79
C GLY A 91 -10.67 13.91 11.60
N PHE A 92 -9.43 14.32 11.82
CA PHE A 92 -8.44 14.42 10.76
C PHE A 92 -7.86 13.06 10.40
N PHE A 93 -7.83 12.78 9.09
CA PHE A 93 -7.05 11.69 8.54
C PHE A 93 -5.56 11.89 8.82
N THR A 94 -4.85 10.78 8.94
CA THR A 94 -3.44 10.70 9.35
C THR A 94 -2.67 9.79 8.39
N ASN A 95 -1.34 9.76 8.50
CA ASN A 95 -0.50 8.86 7.71
C ASN A 95 -0.81 7.37 7.96
N PHE A 96 -1.43 7.03 9.09
CA PHE A 96 -1.94 5.68 9.33
C PHE A 96 -2.96 5.30 8.25
N HIS A 97 -3.93 6.18 7.97
CA HIS A 97 -4.96 5.95 6.97
C HIS A 97 -4.36 5.82 5.57
N LEU A 98 -3.35 6.64 5.24
CA LEU A 98 -2.61 6.52 3.98
C LEU A 98 -1.91 5.16 3.86
N ALA A 99 -1.22 4.71 4.91
CA ALA A 99 -0.55 3.42 4.88
C ALA A 99 -1.55 2.26 4.75
N SER A 100 -2.65 2.30 5.50
CA SER A 100 -3.69 1.26 5.48
C SER A 100 -4.39 1.18 4.13
N ILE A 101 -4.95 2.30 3.65
CA ILE A 101 -5.67 2.36 2.36
C ILE A 101 -4.70 2.15 1.19
N GLY A 102 -3.50 2.73 1.30
CA GLY A 102 -2.46 2.58 0.29
C GLY A 102 -2.01 1.12 0.13
N SER A 103 -1.94 0.35 1.21
CA SER A 103 -1.66 -1.10 1.14
C SER A 103 -2.69 -1.83 0.27
N PHE A 104 -3.99 -1.55 0.45
CA PHE A 104 -5.02 -2.18 -0.39
C PHE A 104 -4.92 -1.76 -1.86
N ALA A 105 -4.60 -0.49 -2.12
CA ALA A 105 -4.45 0.04 -3.47
C ALA A 105 -3.25 -0.58 -4.20
N ILE A 106 -2.09 -0.67 -3.53
CA ILE A 106 -0.89 -1.31 -4.08
C ILE A 106 -1.16 -2.79 -4.43
N ASN A 107 -2.00 -3.47 -3.63
CA ASN A 107 -2.35 -4.88 -3.86
C ASN A 107 -3.46 -5.07 -4.91
N GLY A 108 -3.93 -4.01 -5.57
CA GLY A 108 -4.83 -4.10 -6.72
C GLY A 108 -6.32 -4.22 -6.38
N ALA A 109 -6.75 -3.76 -5.20
CA ALA A 109 -8.19 -3.63 -4.93
C ALA A 109 -8.84 -2.63 -5.90
N GLY A 110 -9.92 -3.03 -6.56
CA GLY A 110 -10.57 -2.19 -7.57
C GLY A 110 -11.30 -0.98 -6.97
N LEU A 111 -12.00 -1.19 -5.86
CA LEU A 111 -12.70 -0.13 -5.13
C LEU A 111 -12.40 -0.24 -3.64
N ILE A 112 -12.02 0.88 -3.02
CA ILE A 112 -11.80 0.97 -1.58
C ILE A 112 -12.81 1.95 -1.00
N ILE A 113 -13.59 1.52 -0.01
CA ILE A 113 -14.52 2.39 0.69
C ILE A 113 -13.83 2.87 1.97
N GLN A 114 -13.62 4.18 2.06
CA GLN A 114 -13.09 4.83 3.25
C GLN A 114 -14.01 4.58 4.45
N GLU A 115 -13.40 4.48 5.63
CA GLU A 115 -14.12 4.21 6.89
C GLU A 115 -15.30 5.15 7.16
N ALA A 116 -16.19 4.74 8.07
CA ALA A 116 -17.32 5.55 8.49
C ALA A 116 -16.85 6.93 8.95
N THR A 117 -17.12 7.94 8.12
CA THR A 117 -16.61 9.30 8.27
C THR A 117 -17.76 10.18 8.76
N ALA A 118 -17.61 10.74 9.95
CA ALA A 118 -18.66 11.49 10.60
C ALA A 118 -18.94 12.83 9.89
N VAL A 119 -20.21 13.15 9.69
CA VAL A 119 -20.64 14.42 9.07
C VAL A 119 -20.70 15.60 10.04
N LEU A 120 -20.59 15.33 11.35
CA LEU A 120 -20.58 16.31 12.44
C LEU A 120 -19.64 15.84 13.57
N PRO A 121 -19.08 16.76 14.38
CA PRO A 121 -18.17 16.40 15.47
C PRO A 121 -18.79 15.42 16.49
N ASN A 122 -20.08 15.57 16.78
CA ASN A 122 -20.86 14.73 17.70
C ASN A 122 -21.42 13.47 17.02
N GLY A 123 -21.35 13.36 15.70
CA GLY A 123 -21.80 12.19 14.95
C GLY A 123 -20.78 11.04 14.92
N ARG A 124 -19.62 11.21 15.55
CA ARG A 124 -18.57 10.18 15.65
C ARG A 124 -18.99 9.04 16.57
N ILE A 125 -18.59 7.80 16.22
CA ILE A 125 -18.78 6.62 17.07
C ILE A 125 -17.82 6.66 18.27
N THR A 126 -16.55 7.00 18.02
CA THR A 126 -15.51 7.18 19.04
C THR A 126 -14.70 8.45 18.76
N PRO A 127 -13.95 8.99 19.73
CA PRO A 127 -13.08 10.16 19.49
C PRO A 127 -12.06 9.96 18.36
N GLY A 128 -11.66 8.71 18.09
CA GLY A 128 -10.72 8.33 17.03
C GLY A 128 -11.33 8.16 15.64
N CYS A 129 -12.64 8.36 15.47
CA CYS A 129 -13.29 8.28 14.16
C CYS A 129 -12.93 9.46 13.26
N ALA A 130 -12.82 9.18 11.96
CA ALA A 130 -12.63 10.19 10.92
C ALA A 130 -13.84 11.13 10.78
N GLY A 131 -13.58 12.33 10.25
CA GLY A 131 -14.54 13.41 10.09
C GLY A 131 -14.50 14.05 8.71
N LEU A 132 -15.63 14.62 8.30
CA LEU A 132 -15.75 15.44 7.09
C LEU A 132 -16.80 16.55 7.29
N TRP A 133 -16.59 17.36 8.33
CA TRP A 133 -17.43 18.52 8.68
C TRP A 133 -16.67 19.85 8.56
N ASP A 134 -15.35 19.81 8.41
CA ASP A 134 -14.46 20.96 8.26
C ASP A 134 -13.62 20.79 6.99
N ASP A 135 -13.49 21.85 6.19
CA ASP A 135 -12.69 21.86 4.96
C ASP A 135 -11.22 21.47 5.23
N ALA A 136 -10.70 21.76 6.42
CA ALA A 136 -9.36 21.37 6.81
C ALA A 136 -9.17 19.83 6.86
N GLN A 137 -10.24 19.05 7.02
CA GLN A 137 -10.17 17.58 7.05
C GLN A 137 -9.92 16.97 5.66
N VAL A 138 -10.14 17.75 4.59
CA VAL A 138 -9.98 17.28 3.20
C VAL A 138 -8.52 17.12 2.80
N PHE A 139 -7.58 17.86 3.39
CA PHE A 139 -6.18 17.89 2.92
C PHE A 139 -5.53 16.51 2.86
N LYS A 140 -5.54 15.77 3.98
CA LYS A 140 -4.96 14.42 4.03
C LYS A 140 -5.85 13.40 3.30
N LEU A 141 -7.17 13.58 3.31
CA LEU A 141 -8.08 12.72 2.54
C LEU A 141 -7.78 12.78 1.03
N LYS A 142 -7.50 13.98 0.50
CA LYS A 142 -7.12 14.17 -0.90
C LYS A 142 -5.84 13.43 -1.24
N GLU A 143 -4.81 13.51 -0.40
CA GLU A 143 -3.56 12.77 -0.59
C GLU A 143 -3.79 11.25 -0.67
N ILE A 144 -4.66 10.72 0.20
CA ILE A 144 -5.05 9.30 0.18
C ILE A 144 -5.76 8.95 -1.14
N VAL A 145 -6.73 9.76 -1.56
CA VAL A 145 -7.49 9.54 -2.80
C VAL A 145 -6.58 9.60 -4.03
N ASP A 146 -5.72 10.62 -4.10
CA ASP A 146 -4.75 10.78 -5.20
C ASP A 146 -3.82 9.56 -5.27
N PHE A 147 -3.32 9.07 -4.12
CA PHE A 147 -2.50 7.88 -4.08
C PHE A 147 -3.22 6.65 -4.64
N VAL A 148 -4.47 6.40 -4.23
CA VAL A 148 -5.26 5.25 -4.73
C VAL A 148 -5.48 5.35 -6.24
N HIS A 149 -5.76 6.55 -6.76
CA HIS A 149 -5.94 6.76 -8.20
C HIS A 149 -4.68 6.48 -9.01
N VAL A 150 -3.50 6.83 -8.48
CA VAL A 150 -2.21 6.50 -9.11
C VAL A 150 -1.99 4.98 -9.16
N GLN A 151 -2.49 4.21 -8.20
CA GLN A 151 -2.49 2.74 -8.25
C GLN A 151 -3.53 2.14 -9.21
N GLY A 152 -4.39 2.96 -9.85
CA GLY A 152 -5.47 2.50 -10.72
C GLY A 152 -6.77 2.08 -10.01
N GLY A 153 -6.79 2.12 -8.68
CA GLY A 153 -8.00 1.86 -7.87
C GLY A 153 -8.98 3.04 -7.86
N LYS A 154 -10.19 2.79 -7.37
CA LYS A 154 -11.22 3.82 -7.10
C LYS A 154 -11.50 3.94 -5.61
N VAL A 155 -11.94 5.12 -5.17
CA VAL A 155 -12.28 5.38 -3.76
C VAL A 155 -13.74 5.79 -3.62
N GLY A 156 -14.44 5.21 -2.65
CA GLY A 156 -15.71 5.69 -2.13
C GLY A 156 -15.56 6.10 -0.66
N ILE A 157 -16.55 6.81 -0.12
CA ILE A 157 -16.57 7.20 1.29
C ILE A 157 -17.93 6.86 1.91
N GLN A 158 -17.91 6.30 3.13
CA GLN A 158 -19.12 6.07 3.90
C GLN A 158 -19.37 7.27 4.82
N LEU A 159 -20.36 8.09 4.49
CA LEU A 159 -20.83 9.15 5.39
C LEU A 159 -21.63 8.53 6.55
N ALA A 160 -21.35 8.97 7.77
CA ALA A 160 -21.93 8.38 8.97
C ALA A 160 -22.37 9.41 10.03
N HIS A 161 -23.36 9.01 10.84
CA HIS A 161 -23.74 9.65 12.10
C HIS A 161 -24.13 8.53 13.07
N ALA A 162 -23.49 8.45 14.23
CA ALA A 162 -23.62 7.29 15.14
C ALA A 162 -24.94 7.26 15.95
N GLY A 163 -25.64 8.38 16.02
CA GLY A 163 -26.92 8.52 16.74
C GLY A 163 -27.08 9.93 17.30
#